data_AF-A0A2W4HR61-F1
#
_entry.id   AF-A0A2W4HR61-F1
#
_cell.length_a   1.000
_cell.length_b   1.000
_cell.length_c   1.000
_cell.angle_alpha   90.00
_cell.angle_beta   90.00
_cell.angle_gamma   90.00
#
_symmetry.space_group_name_H-M   'P 1'
#
loop_
_entity.id
_entity.type
_entity.pdbx_description
1 polymer ?
#
loop_
_entity_poly.entity_id
_entity_poly.type
_entity_poly.pdbx_seq_one_letter_code
_entity_poly.pdbx_strand_id
1 'polypeptide(L)'
;MEVYVAYQKPIFDTKDPTTVKGFPRTFEDALILENRAALSDLPDKAISERISKLVKSKLADDELGSELFTLLKSAEKAEFALECLLLDDEKALKPPTYIEQGLRWFQKVVDEHVFENDSKLLKEEANP
;
A
#
# COMPACT_ATOMS: atom_id res chain seq x y z
N MET A 1 10.23 6.71 23.73
CA MET A 1 9.60 6.86 22.42
C MET A 1 9.90 5.61 21.62
N GLU A 2 8.89 4.77 21.41
CA GLU A 2 9.02 3.64 20.50
C GLU A 2 8.99 4.17 19.06
N VAL A 3 9.88 3.66 18.22
CA VAL A 3 9.95 4.01 16.79
C VAL A 3 9.53 2.79 16.00
N TYR A 4 8.51 2.91 15.17
CA TYR A 4 8.10 1.89 14.21
C TYR A 4 8.50 2.31 12.81
N VAL A 5 9.05 1.38 12.05
CA VAL A 5 9.45 1.61 10.66
C VAL A 5 8.62 0.68 9.76
N ALA A 6 7.82 1.29 8.88
CA ALA A 6 7.12 0.59 7.82
C ALA A 6 8.02 0.54 6.58
N TYR A 7 8.38 -0.65 6.13
CA TYR A 7 9.19 -0.87 4.93
C TYR A 7 8.66 -2.08 4.15
N GLN A 8 8.99 -2.15 2.86
CA GLN A 8 8.57 -3.23 1.98
C GLN A 8 9.03 -4.59 2.53
N LYS A 9 8.11 -5.56 2.59
CA LYS A 9 8.34 -6.91 3.11
C LYS A 9 7.98 -7.95 2.04
N PRO A 10 8.53 -9.18 2.12
CA PRO A 10 8.07 -10.28 1.30
C PRO A 10 6.55 -10.47 1.44
N ILE A 11 5.88 -10.68 0.31
CA ILE A 11 4.45 -11.01 0.27
C ILE A 11 4.35 -12.53 0.30
N PHE A 12 3.57 -13.08 1.22
CA PHE A 12 3.38 -14.52 1.36
C PHE A 12 2.09 -14.98 0.68
N ASP A 13 2.03 -16.26 0.29
CA ASP A 13 0.80 -16.84 -0.22
C ASP A 13 -0.27 -16.90 0.88
N THR A 14 -1.49 -16.49 0.53
CA THR A 14 -2.63 -16.51 1.47
C THR A 14 -3.04 -17.91 1.93
N LYS A 15 -2.71 -18.95 1.15
CA LYS A 15 -3.00 -20.37 1.42
C LYS A 15 -1.83 -21.08 2.11
N ASP A 16 -0.61 -20.58 1.92
CA ASP A 16 0.60 -21.09 2.56
C ASP A 16 1.53 -19.94 2.99
N PRO A 17 1.51 -19.57 4.29
CA PRO A 17 2.32 -18.47 4.80
C PRO A 17 3.82 -18.76 4.86
N THR A 18 4.26 -19.98 4.52
CA THR A 18 5.70 -20.30 4.38
C THR A 18 6.22 -20.05 2.97
N THR A 19 5.33 -19.92 2.00
CA THR A 19 5.67 -19.67 0.60
C THR A 19 5.68 -18.17 0.33
N VAL A 20 6.83 -17.65 -0.08
CA VAL A 20 6.95 -16.27 -0.56
C VAL A 20 6.38 -16.20 -1.97
N LYS A 21 5.36 -15.36 -2.13
CA LYS A 21 4.72 -15.05 -3.41
C LYS A 21 5.54 -14.03 -4.20
N GLY A 22 6.08 -12.99 -3.56
CA GLY A 22 6.89 -11.99 -4.25
C GLY A 22 7.70 -11.07 -3.33
N PHE A 23 8.68 -10.39 -3.92
CA PHE A 23 9.56 -9.43 -3.25
C PHE A 23 9.39 -8.03 -3.87
N PRO A 24 8.47 -7.20 -3.34
CA PRO A 24 8.29 -5.85 -3.87
C PRO A 24 9.52 -4.98 -3.56
N ARG A 25 9.98 -4.21 -4.54
CA ARG A 25 11.13 -3.30 -4.39
C ARG A 25 10.70 -1.85 -4.23
N THR A 26 9.50 -1.53 -4.70
CA THR A 26 8.89 -0.21 -4.63
C THR A 26 7.51 -0.28 -3.98
N PHE A 27 6.95 0.89 -3.63
CA PHE A 27 5.57 0.96 -3.14
C PHE A 27 4.58 0.45 -4.20
N GLU A 28 4.81 0.80 -5.47
CA GLU A 28 3.94 0.43 -6.58
C GLU A 28 3.96 -1.08 -6.84
N ASP A 29 5.12 -1.73 -6.75
CA ASP A 29 5.21 -3.19 -6.83
C ASP A 29 4.36 -3.84 -5.73
N ALA A 30 4.48 -3.35 -4.49
CA ALA A 30 3.72 -3.90 -3.37
C ALA A 30 2.21 -3.70 -3.57
N LEU A 31 1.81 -2.52 -4.02
CA LEU A 31 0.41 -2.20 -4.31
C LEU A 31 -0.13 -3.12 -5.41
N ILE A 32 0.62 -3.33 -6.48
CA ILE A 32 0.16 -4.13 -7.62
C ILE A 32 0.10 -5.62 -7.28
N LEU A 33 1.11 -6.16 -6.59
CA LEU A 33 1.18 -7.57 -6.23
C LEU A 33 0.10 -7.99 -5.22
N GLU A 34 -0.24 -7.11 -4.27
CA GLU A 34 -1.30 -7.37 -3.28
C GLU A 34 -2.71 -7.12 -3.84
N ASN A 35 -2.87 -6.34 -4.92
CA ASN A 35 -4.16 -5.99 -5.52
C ASN A 35 -4.37 -6.50 -6.95
N ARG A 36 -3.67 -7.56 -7.37
CA ARG A 36 -3.74 -8.07 -8.76
C ARG A 36 -5.16 -8.26 -9.30
N ALA A 37 -6.10 -8.74 -8.47
CA ALA A 37 -7.48 -8.96 -8.88
C ALA A 37 -8.25 -7.65 -9.13
N ALA A 38 -7.99 -6.60 -8.35
CA ALA A 38 -8.61 -5.30 -8.57
C ALA A 38 -7.97 -4.57 -9.77
N LEU A 39 -6.66 -4.75 -9.95
CA LEU A 39 -5.89 -4.07 -11.00
C LEU A 39 -5.96 -4.79 -12.36
N SER A 40 -6.48 -6.02 -12.42
CA SER A 40 -6.72 -6.71 -13.69
C SER A 40 -7.86 -6.10 -14.48
N ASP A 41 -8.79 -5.39 -13.85
CA ASP A 41 -10.00 -4.86 -14.49
C ASP A 41 -10.08 -3.33 -14.41
N LEU A 42 -8.92 -2.67 -14.45
CA LEU A 42 -8.87 -1.21 -14.47
C LEU A 42 -9.54 -0.65 -15.73
N PRO A 43 -10.19 0.54 -15.62
CA PRO A 43 -10.79 1.21 -16.76
C PRO A 43 -9.77 1.47 -17.87
N ASP A 44 -10.24 1.62 -19.12
CA ASP A 44 -9.43 1.91 -20.31
C ASP A 44 -8.74 3.29 -20.20
N LYS A 45 -7.68 3.35 -19.40
CA LYS A 45 -6.75 4.47 -19.25
C LYS A 45 -5.33 4.00 -19.54
N ALA A 46 -4.48 4.89 -20.03
CA ALA A 46 -3.26 4.52 -20.76
C ALA A 46 -2.26 3.69 -19.93
N ILE A 47 -2.00 4.07 -18.67
CA ILE A 47 -1.04 3.32 -17.83
C ILE A 47 -1.70 2.12 -17.15
N SER A 48 -2.95 2.25 -16.69
CA SER A 48 -3.74 1.15 -16.14
C SER A 48 -3.93 -0.02 -17.10
N GLU A 49 -4.16 0.23 -18.38
CA GLU A 49 -4.30 -0.81 -19.40
C GLU A 49 -2.99 -1.61 -19.56
N ARG A 50 -1.84 -0.91 -19.54
CA ARG A 50 -0.51 -1.54 -19.63
C ARG A 50 -0.22 -2.38 -18.39
N ILE A 51 -0.56 -1.88 -17.21
CA ILE A 51 -0.45 -2.63 -15.94
C ILE A 51 -1.35 -3.85 -15.96
N SER A 52 -2.63 -3.71 -16.36
CA SER A 52 -3.57 -4.83 -16.48
C SER A 52 -3.04 -5.91 -17.42
N LYS A 53 -2.47 -5.53 -18.58
CA LYS A 53 -1.83 -6.47 -19.51
C LYS A 53 -0.66 -7.22 -18.88
N LEU A 54 0.21 -6.53 -18.13
CA LEU A 54 1.33 -7.17 -17.42
C LEU A 54 0.85 -8.08 -16.29
N VAL A 55 -0.17 -7.70 -15.53
CA VAL A 55 -0.74 -8.54 -14.47
C VAL A 55 -1.37 -9.82 -15.08
N LYS A 56 -1.94 -9.71 -16.29
CA LYS A 56 -2.57 -10.82 -17.02
C LYS A 56 -1.58 -11.73 -17.76
N SER A 57 -0.34 -11.31 -18.00
CA SER A 57 0.65 -12.10 -18.78
C SER A 57 1.20 -13.33 -18.06
N LYS A 58 0.74 -13.63 -16.83
CA LYS A 58 1.12 -14.80 -16.02
C LYS A 58 2.64 -14.94 -15.79
N LEU A 59 3.36 -13.82 -15.79
CA LEU A 59 4.77 -13.78 -15.44
C LEU A 59 4.98 -14.21 -13.98
N ALA A 60 6.15 -14.73 -13.69
CA ALA A 60 6.61 -14.92 -12.32
C ALA A 60 6.70 -13.56 -11.60
N ASP A 61 6.58 -13.55 -10.27
CA ASP A 61 6.45 -12.32 -9.49
C ASP A 61 7.70 -11.42 -9.56
N ASP A 62 8.87 -12.00 -9.72
CA ASP A 62 10.15 -11.30 -9.90
C ASP A 62 10.26 -10.63 -11.28
N GLU A 63 9.85 -11.33 -12.32
CA GLU A 63 9.79 -10.84 -13.69
C GLU A 63 8.73 -9.75 -13.83
N LEU A 64 7.53 -9.97 -13.27
CA LEU A 64 6.47 -8.97 -13.22
C LEU A 64 6.95 -7.71 -12.51
N GLY A 65 7.61 -7.83 -11.36
CA GLY A 65 8.17 -6.68 -10.66
C GLY A 65 9.14 -5.89 -11.53
N SER A 66 9.98 -6.56 -12.33
CA SER A 66 10.96 -5.92 -13.23
C SER A 66 10.32 -5.19 -14.40
N GLU A 67 9.28 -5.77 -14.98
CA GLU A 67 8.47 -5.09 -16.00
C GLU A 67 7.72 -3.89 -15.41
N LEU A 68 7.10 -4.04 -14.23
CA LEU A 68 6.41 -2.96 -13.53
C LEU A 68 7.36 -1.81 -13.17
N PHE A 69 8.56 -2.10 -12.68
CA PHE A 69 9.56 -1.09 -12.38
C PHE A 69 9.98 -0.30 -13.62
N THR A 70 10.13 -0.99 -14.75
CA THR A 70 10.48 -0.36 -16.03
C THR A 70 9.35 0.48 -16.57
N LEU A 71 8.11 -0.02 -16.46
CA LEU A 71 6.89 0.67 -16.86
C LEU A 71 6.63 1.93 -16.03
N LEU A 72 6.77 1.82 -14.71
CA LEU A 72 6.51 2.86 -13.73
C LEU A 72 7.78 3.68 -13.46
N LYS A 73 8.37 4.21 -14.53
CA LYS A 73 9.35 5.29 -14.40
C LYS A 73 8.62 6.60 -14.09
N SER A 74 9.39 7.65 -13.82
CA SER A 74 8.98 8.84 -13.07
C SER A 74 7.58 9.40 -13.36
N ALA A 75 7.22 9.62 -14.62
CA ALA A 75 5.97 10.29 -14.98
C ALA A 75 4.79 9.31 -14.92
N GLU A 76 5.05 8.07 -15.34
CA GLU A 76 4.10 6.96 -15.33
C GLU A 76 3.69 6.55 -13.91
N LYS A 77 4.56 6.74 -12.91
CA LYS A 77 4.19 6.58 -11.48
C LYS A 77 3.13 7.56 -11.04
N ALA A 78 3.31 8.84 -11.38
CA ALA A 78 2.35 9.87 -11.01
C ALA A 78 1.01 9.65 -11.73
N GLU A 79 1.07 9.31 -13.02
CA GLU A 79 -0.12 8.94 -13.79
C GLU A 79 -0.85 7.73 -13.18
N PHE A 80 -0.12 6.67 -12.83
CA PHE A 80 -0.70 5.49 -12.19
C PHE A 80 -1.36 5.82 -10.83
N ALA A 81 -0.71 6.65 -10.02
CA ALA A 81 -1.28 7.09 -8.74
C ALA A 81 -2.58 7.89 -8.96
N LEU A 82 -2.61 8.80 -9.94
CA LEU A 82 -3.82 9.54 -10.29
C LEU A 82 -4.93 8.62 -10.79
N GLU A 83 -4.60 7.63 -11.62
CA GLU A 83 -5.59 6.67 -12.11
C GLU A 83 -6.16 5.80 -10.98
N CYS A 84 -5.33 5.38 -10.02
CA CYS A 84 -5.78 4.69 -8.80
C CYS A 84 -6.75 5.55 -7.96
N LEU A 85 -6.50 6.86 -7.84
CA LEU A 85 -7.37 7.78 -7.11
C LEU A 85 -8.72 8.01 -7.79
N LEU A 86 -8.78 7.77 -9.10
CA LEU A 86 -9.97 7.97 -9.92
C LEU A 86 -10.74 6.67 -10.18
N LEU A 87 -10.56 5.65 -9.33
CA LEU A 87 -11.38 4.44 -9.37
C LEU A 87 -12.74 4.71 -8.74
N ASP A 88 -13.80 4.19 -9.37
CA ASP A 88 -15.18 4.39 -8.91
C ASP A 88 -15.45 3.71 -7.55
N ASP A 89 -14.74 2.63 -7.26
CA ASP A 89 -14.78 1.93 -5.96
C ASP A 89 -13.50 2.21 -5.17
N GLU A 90 -13.59 3.13 -4.20
CA GLU A 90 -12.51 3.50 -3.28
C GLU A 90 -11.99 2.32 -2.43
N LYS A 91 -12.75 1.23 -2.32
CA LYS A 91 -12.38 0.01 -1.57
C LYS A 91 -11.82 -1.09 -2.47
N ALA A 92 -11.78 -0.88 -3.79
CA ALA A 92 -11.22 -1.84 -4.71
C ALA A 92 -9.72 -2.06 -4.47
N LEU A 93 -9.00 -1.01 -4.05
CA LEU A 93 -7.59 -1.08 -3.71
C LEU A 93 -7.37 -1.10 -2.20
N LYS A 94 -6.56 -2.06 -1.77
CA LYS A 94 -6.06 -2.16 -0.40
C LYS A 94 -4.64 -1.59 -0.34
N PRO A 95 -4.28 -0.84 0.71
CA PRO A 95 -2.89 -0.46 0.90
C PRO A 95 -2.03 -1.73 1.04
N PRO A 96 -0.74 -1.70 0.65
CA PRO A 96 0.17 -2.79 0.93
C PRO A 96 0.20 -3.09 2.43
N THR A 97 0.27 -4.37 2.79
CA THR A 97 0.16 -4.83 4.19
C THR A 97 1.11 -4.08 5.14
N TYR A 98 2.34 -3.80 4.70
CA TYR A 98 3.32 -3.07 5.53
C TYR A 98 2.93 -1.60 5.78
N ILE A 99 2.28 -0.95 4.82
CA ILE A 99 1.75 0.41 4.97
C ILE A 99 0.55 0.38 5.90
N GLU A 100 -0.36 -0.58 5.73
CA GLU A 100 -1.52 -0.73 6.62
C GLU A 100 -1.09 -0.89 8.08
N GLN A 101 -0.12 -1.78 8.34
CA GLN A 101 0.42 -1.99 9.68
C GLN A 101 1.08 -0.73 10.24
N GLY A 102 1.84 -0.01 9.42
CA GLY A 102 2.46 1.27 9.81
C GLY A 102 1.45 2.34 10.16
N LEU A 103 0.39 2.49 9.35
CA LEU A 103 -0.69 3.43 9.60
C LEU A 103 -1.50 3.08 10.85
N ARG A 104 -1.77 1.78 11.09
CA ARG A 104 -2.45 1.32 12.31
C ARG A 104 -1.62 1.61 13.56
N TRP A 105 -0.30 1.37 13.49
CA TRP A 105 0.61 1.73 14.57
C TRP A 105 0.61 3.25 14.80
N PHE A 106 0.71 4.03 13.73
CA PHE A 106 0.74 5.49 13.83
C PHE A 106 -0.53 6.05 14.45
N GLN A 107 -1.70 5.57 14.00
CA GLN A 107 -3.00 5.95 14.55
C GLN A 107 -3.05 5.68 16.06
N LYS A 108 -2.66 4.48 16.49
CA LYS A 108 -2.62 4.11 17.91
C LYS A 108 -1.77 5.09 18.73
N VAL A 109 -0.56 5.41 18.25
CA VAL A 109 0.36 6.31 18.96
C VAL A 109 -0.21 7.73 19.04
N VAL A 110 -0.81 8.23 17.96
CA VAL A 110 -1.42 9.56 17.93
C VAL A 110 -2.61 9.62 18.89
N ASP A 111 -3.48 8.61 18.88
CA ASP A 111 -4.66 8.55 19.75
C ASP A 111 -4.27 8.52 21.24
N GLU A 112 -3.25 7.73 21.59
CA GLU A 112 -2.69 7.70 22.94
C GLU A 112 -2.14 9.07 23.37
N HIS A 113 -1.40 9.76 22.50
CA HIS A 113 -0.87 11.09 22.79
C HIS A 113 -1.95 12.16 22.93
N VAL A 114 -2.99 12.13 22.09
CA VAL A 114 -4.13 13.05 22.19
C VAL A 114 -4.84 12.84 23.54
N PHE A 115 -5.12 11.58 23.89
CA PHE A 115 -5.77 11.24 25.16
C PHE A 115 -4.97 11.68 26.39
N GLU A 116 -3.65 11.49 26.37
CA GLU A 116 -2.76 11.93 27.45
C GLU A 116 -2.74 13.45 27.59
N ASN A 117 -2.77 14.19 26.48
CA ASN A 117 -2.76 15.65 26.50
C ASN A 117 -4.09 16.22 27.00
N ASP A 118 -5.22 15.71 26.53
CA ASP A 118 -6.56 16.09 27.00
C ASP A 118 -6.69 15.82 28.51
N SER A 119 -6.18 14.67 28.96
CA SER A 119 -6.18 14.31 30.38
C SER A 119 -5.30 15.21 31.25
N LYS A 120 -4.23 15.78 30.71
CA LYS A 120 -3.38 16.77 31.42
C LYS A 120 -4.06 18.12 31.50
N LEU A 121 -4.64 18.60 30.41
CA LEU A 121 -5.39 19.86 30.35
C LEU A 121 -6.54 19.88 31.37
N LEU A 122 -7.34 18.81 31.42
CA LEU A 122 -8.44 18.69 32.38
C LEU A 122 -7.97 18.70 33.85
N LYS A 123 -6.77 18.20 34.15
CA LYS A 123 -6.20 18.21 35.50
C LYS A 123 -5.65 19.58 35.89
N GLU A 124 -5.10 20.33 34.94
CA GLU A 124 -4.64 21.70 35.16
C GLU A 124 -5.82 22.66 35.37
N GLU A 125 -6.91 22.51 34.61
CA GLU A 125 -8.12 23.32 34.81
C GLU A 125 -8.86 23.00 36.11
N ALA A 126 -8.76 21.76 36.60
CA ALA A 126 -9.42 21.32 37.84
C ALA A 126 -8.65 21.71 39.12
N ASN A 127 -7.44 22.26 39.02
CA ASN A 127 -6.63 22.64 40.18
C ASN A 127 -6.00 24.04 39.97
N PRO A 128 -6.78 25.12 40.18
CA PRO A 128 -6.35 26.50 39.96
C PRO A 128 -5.26 26.98 40.93
#